data_AF-A0A370G3H5-F1
#
_entry.id   AF-A0A370G3H5-F1
#
_cell.length_a   1.000
_cell.length_b   1.000
_cell.length_c   1.000
_cell.angle_alpha   90.00
_cell.angle_beta   90.00
_cell.angle_gamma   90.00
#
_symmetry.space_group_name_H-M   'P 1'
#
loop_
_entity.id
_entity.type
_entity.pdbx_description
1 polymer ?
#
loop_
_entity_poly.entity_id
_entity_poly.type
_entity_poly.pdbx_seq_one_letter_code
_entity_poly.pdbx_strand_id
1 'polypeptide(L)'
;MFSQPAKPLYSNILFAGTLADKSLSSIVETNPYRLNAMVMEILRSKDPEHASLLKAMKLAQKIAIFYGTPGLIQYVNVAERMLSKMENQHDETGQFAFNTLVYLNLAMKLHQYDSETVKKLTASLIPDQLNNDYWNAKKHDLIKLGNLYGRETEAEKVCNELFNSICPQNSIHVKSHPL
;
A
#
# COMPACT_ATOMS: atom_id res chain seq x y z
N MET A 1 -24.83 -10.06 10.49
CA MET A 1 -23.89 -10.76 11.40
C MET A 1 -22.49 -10.31 11.03
N PHE A 2 -21.79 -9.55 11.89
CA PHE A 2 -20.38 -9.21 11.65
C PHE A 2 -19.53 -10.11 12.55
N SER A 3 -19.11 -11.23 11.97
CA SER A 3 -18.32 -12.28 12.60
C SER A 3 -16.86 -11.86 12.67
N GLN A 4 -16.38 -11.56 13.88
CA GLN A 4 -14.97 -11.33 14.30
C GLN A 4 -14.13 -10.33 13.46
N PRO A 5 -13.20 -9.58 14.09
CA PRO A 5 -12.24 -8.79 13.32
C PRO A 5 -11.45 -9.74 12.42
N ALA A 6 -11.42 -9.46 11.11
CA ALA A 6 -10.61 -10.20 10.16
C ALA A 6 -9.17 -10.30 10.72
N LYS A 7 -8.56 -11.48 10.69
CA LYS A 7 -7.13 -11.57 11.02
C LYS A 7 -6.33 -10.78 9.97
N PRO A 8 -5.25 -10.07 10.35
CA PRO A 8 -4.38 -9.42 9.38
C PRO A 8 -3.94 -10.41 8.29
N LEU A 9 -4.17 -10.05 7.02
CA LEU A 9 -3.72 -10.84 5.88
C LEU A 9 -2.20 -10.76 5.74
N TYR A 10 -1.64 -9.57 6.00
CA TYR A 10 -0.20 -9.34 5.99
C TYR A 10 0.23 -8.59 7.25
N SER A 11 0.30 -9.31 8.37
CA SER A 11 0.77 -8.74 9.64
C SER A 11 2.18 -8.14 9.53
N ASN A 12 3.04 -8.67 8.67
CA ASN A 12 4.44 -8.23 8.59
C ASN A 12 4.66 -7.03 7.65
N ILE A 13 3.60 -6.45 7.05
CA ILE A 13 3.76 -5.15 6.37
C ILE A 13 3.91 -4.08 7.46
N LEU A 14 5.17 -3.76 7.75
CA LEU A 14 5.53 -2.68 8.65
C LEU A 14 5.57 -1.38 7.86
N PHE A 15 4.47 -0.63 7.88
CA PHE A 15 4.61 0.82 7.76
C PHE A 15 5.13 1.34 9.10
N ALA A 16 6.01 2.33 9.10
CA ALA A 16 6.57 2.89 10.33
C ALA A 16 5.45 3.10 11.39
N GLY A 17 5.53 2.36 12.50
CA GLY A 17 4.55 2.39 13.60
C GLY A 17 3.40 1.37 13.53
N THR A 18 3.01 0.82 12.39
CA THR A 18 1.63 0.30 12.17
C THR A 18 1.05 -0.77 13.11
N LEU A 19 1.74 -1.86 13.45
CA LEU A 19 1.12 -2.91 14.29
C LEU A 19 1.05 -2.56 15.77
N ALA A 20 1.93 -1.67 16.24
CA ALA A 20 1.99 -1.22 17.63
C ALA A 20 1.49 0.22 17.82
N ASP A 21 1.18 0.92 16.73
CA ASP A 21 0.68 2.29 16.75
C ASP A 21 -0.77 2.30 17.23
N LYS A 22 -0.94 2.82 18.45
CA LYS A 22 -2.24 3.01 19.11
C LYS A 22 -3.23 3.81 18.27
N SER A 23 -2.76 4.57 17.28
CA SER A 23 -3.61 5.37 16.41
C SER A 23 -4.25 4.58 15.25
N LEU A 24 -3.78 3.36 14.95
CA LEU A 24 -4.48 2.45 14.05
C LEU A 24 -5.51 1.61 14.80
N SER A 25 -5.20 1.22 16.05
CA SER A 25 -6.15 0.51 16.92
C SER A 25 -7.33 1.38 17.36
N SER A 26 -7.22 2.72 17.27
CA SER A 26 -8.35 3.64 17.51
C SER A 26 -9.34 3.73 16.34
N ILE A 27 -8.99 3.22 15.16
CA ILE A 27 -9.93 3.14 14.03
C ILE A 27 -10.87 1.96 14.29
N VAL A 28 -12.12 2.23 14.66
CA VAL A 28 -13.12 1.18 14.94
C VAL A 28 -13.60 0.49 13.65
N GLU A 29 -13.73 1.24 12.55
CA GLU A 29 -14.23 0.70 11.29
C GLU A 29 -13.30 -0.38 10.72
N THR A 30 -13.87 -1.51 10.31
CA THR A 30 -13.14 -2.67 9.78
C THR A 30 -13.55 -3.01 8.35
N ASN A 31 -14.70 -2.54 7.87
CA ASN A 31 -15.20 -2.82 6.53
C ASN A 31 -14.32 -2.12 5.47
N PRO A 32 -13.73 -2.86 4.52
CA PRO A 32 -12.80 -2.31 3.55
C PRO A 32 -13.47 -1.29 2.60
N TYR A 33 -14.76 -1.46 2.27
CA TYR A 33 -15.49 -0.50 1.43
C TYR A 33 -15.71 0.83 2.14
N ARG A 34 -16.05 0.80 3.43
CA ARG A 34 -16.24 2.02 4.23
C ARG A 34 -14.91 2.75 4.46
N LEU A 35 -13.86 2.00 4.80
CA LEU A 35 -12.51 2.56 4.92
C LEU A 35 -12.04 3.20 3.60
N ASN A 36 -12.23 2.50 2.48
CA ASN A 36 -11.86 3.00 1.16
C ASN A 36 -12.66 4.25 0.77
N ALA A 37 -13.97 4.27 1.06
CA ALA A 37 -14.81 5.44 0.81
C ALA A 37 -14.30 6.68 1.57
N MET A 38 -13.90 6.53 2.84
CA MET A 38 -13.33 7.61 3.64
C MET A 38 -11.99 8.11 3.08
N VAL A 39 -11.14 7.21 2.57
CA VAL A 39 -9.89 7.61 1.87
C VAL A 39 -10.21 8.38 0.60
N MET A 40 -11.13 7.86 -0.22
CA MET A 40 -11.51 8.48 -1.49
C MET A 40 -12.18 9.84 -1.31
N GLU A 41 -12.96 10.04 -0.23
CA GLU A 41 -13.54 11.34 0.11
C GLU A 41 -12.45 12.39 0.32
N ILE A 42 -11.38 12.05 1.04
CA ILE A 42 -10.24 12.93 1.28
C ILE A 42 -9.46 13.18 -0.02
N LEU A 43 -9.22 12.14 -0.82
CA LEU A 43 -8.50 12.26 -2.10
C LEU A 43 -9.25 13.08 -3.15
N ARG A 44 -10.60 13.08 -3.12
CA ARG A 44 -11.43 13.90 -4.02
C ARG A 44 -11.46 15.38 -3.63
N SER A 45 -11.04 15.72 -2.41
CA SER A 45 -10.89 17.12 -2.02
C SER A 45 -9.85 17.79 -2.92
N LYS A 46 -10.17 18.98 -3.44
CA LYS A 46 -9.26 19.74 -4.30
C LYS A 46 -7.98 20.10 -3.57
N ASP A 47 -8.03 20.40 -2.29
CA ASP A 47 -6.88 20.76 -1.48
C ASP A 47 -7.01 20.19 -0.06
N PRO A 48 -6.78 18.88 0.13
CA PRO A 48 -6.93 18.25 1.44
C PRO A 48 -5.86 18.76 2.40
N GLU A 49 -6.27 19.07 3.63
CA GLU A 49 -5.34 19.44 4.70
C GLU A 49 -4.35 18.30 5.00
N HIS A 50 -3.15 18.66 5.46
CA HIS A 50 -2.12 17.68 5.85
C HIS A 50 -2.64 16.67 6.89
N ALA A 51 -3.39 17.13 7.90
CA ALA A 51 -3.99 16.26 8.91
C ALA A 51 -5.01 15.27 8.32
N SER A 52 -5.76 15.69 7.31
CA SER A 52 -6.69 14.82 6.58
C SER A 52 -5.94 13.76 5.77
N LEU A 53 -4.84 14.12 5.11
CA LEU A 53 -3.98 13.17 4.42
C LEU A 53 -3.33 12.16 5.37
N LEU A 54 -2.87 12.58 6.56
CA LEU A 54 -2.37 11.67 7.59
C LEU A 54 -3.46 10.68 8.04
N LYS A 55 -4.70 11.15 8.20
CA LYS A 55 -5.85 10.27 8.50
C LYS A 55 -6.09 9.28 7.37
N ALA A 56 -6.08 9.73 6.12
CA ALA A 56 -6.25 8.86 4.95
C ALA A 56 -5.14 7.80 4.85
N MET A 57 -3.89 8.16 5.16
CA MET A 57 -2.79 7.20 5.20
C MET A 57 -3.04 6.09 6.22
N LYS A 58 -3.49 6.43 7.44
CA LYS A 58 -3.79 5.42 8.47
C LYS A 58 -4.93 4.48 8.06
N LEU A 59 -5.96 5.03 7.42
CA LEU A 59 -7.05 4.21 6.87
C LEU A 59 -6.52 3.27 5.78
N ALA A 60 -5.69 3.75 4.86
CA ALA A 60 -5.08 2.94 3.81
C ALA A 60 -4.13 1.86 4.35
N GLN A 61 -3.30 2.18 5.36
CA GLN A 61 -2.46 1.23 6.08
C GLN A 61 -3.29 0.12 6.72
N LYS A 62 -4.42 0.47 7.36
CA LYS A 62 -5.34 -0.52 7.91
C LYS A 62 -5.90 -1.41 6.81
N ILE A 63 -6.29 -0.84 5.66
CA ILE A 63 -6.72 -1.67 4.53
C ILE A 63 -5.59 -2.59 4.08
N ALA A 64 -4.35 -2.11 4.00
CA ALA A 64 -3.21 -2.89 3.52
C ALA A 64 -2.89 -4.10 4.41
N ILE A 65 -2.89 -3.90 5.73
CA ILE A 65 -2.60 -4.93 6.71
C ILE A 65 -3.65 -6.05 6.70
N PHE A 66 -4.93 -5.68 6.55
CA PHE A 66 -6.05 -6.63 6.66
C PHE A 66 -6.53 -7.18 5.32
N TYR A 67 -6.31 -6.45 4.23
CA TYR A 67 -6.89 -6.75 2.91
C TYR A 67 -5.88 -6.68 1.76
N GLY A 68 -4.64 -6.26 2.00
CA GLY A 68 -3.55 -6.40 1.03
C GLY A 68 -3.43 -5.29 0.01
N THR A 69 -3.20 -5.71 -1.24
CA THR A 69 -3.01 -4.89 -2.44
C THR A 69 -3.90 -3.65 -2.54
N PRO A 70 -5.24 -3.69 -2.31
CA PRO A 70 -6.06 -2.49 -2.44
C PRO A 70 -5.66 -1.38 -1.45
N GLY A 71 -5.24 -1.75 -0.24
CA GLY A 71 -4.79 -0.80 0.75
C GLY A 71 -3.42 -0.22 0.43
N LEU A 72 -2.50 -1.01 -0.14
CA LEU A 72 -1.20 -0.52 -0.59
C LEU A 72 -1.36 0.51 -1.73
N ILE A 73 -2.26 0.25 -2.67
CA ILE A 73 -2.55 1.20 -3.76
C ILE A 73 -3.13 2.50 -3.21
N GLN A 74 -4.08 2.41 -2.28
CA GLN A 74 -4.63 3.61 -1.64
C GLN A 74 -3.57 4.35 -0.83
N TYR A 75 -2.66 3.65 -0.17
CA TYR A 75 -1.56 4.26 0.54
C TYR A 75 -0.68 5.08 -0.42
N VAL A 76 -0.31 4.52 -1.57
CA VAL A 76 0.46 5.22 -2.60
C VAL A 76 -0.26 6.47 -3.10
N ASN A 77 -1.56 6.38 -3.38
CA ASN A 77 -2.35 7.54 -3.82
C ASN A 77 -2.34 8.70 -2.81
N VAL A 78 -2.50 8.37 -1.53
CA VAL A 78 -2.46 9.38 -0.47
C VAL A 78 -1.04 9.92 -0.28
N ALA A 79 -0.04 9.06 -0.35
CA ALA A 79 1.36 9.43 -0.16
C ALA A 79 1.86 10.37 -1.27
N GLU A 80 1.48 10.17 -2.52
CA GLU A 80 1.80 11.13 -3.61
C GLU A 80 1.18 12.50 -3.35
N ARG A 81 -0.08 12.54 -2.90
CA ARG A 81 -0.73 13.80 -2.54
C ARG A 81 -0.03 14.48 -1.37
N MET A 82 0.45 13.70 -0.40
CA MET A 82 1.25 14.19 0.72
C MET A 82 2.59 14.75 0.25
N LEU A 83 3.34 14.02 -0.58
CA LEU A 83 4.63 14.42 -1.14
C LEU A 83 4.53 15.75 -1.89
N SER A 84 3.44 15.96 -2.65
CA SER A 84 3.19 17.24 -3.34
C SER A 84 3.04 18.45 -2.41
N LYS A 85 2.90 18.23 -1.09
CA LYS A 85 2.80 19.27 -0.06
C LYS A 85 4.07 19.41 0.79
N MET A 86 5.06 18.54 0.63
CA MET A 86 6.28 18.49 1.45
C MET A 86 7.47 19.26 0.85
N GLU A 87 7.23 20.19 -0.08
CA GLU A 87 8.23 20.82 -0.96
C GLU A 87 9.48 21.45 -0.28
N ASN A 88 9.50 21.63 1.05
CA ASN A 88 10.62 22.23 1.81
C ASN A 88 11.35 21.28 2.79
N GLN A 89 11.06 19.97 2.77
CA GLN A 89 11.67 18.98 3.69
C GLN A 89 12.44 17.92 2.90
N HIS A 90 13.53 18.31 2.23
CA HIS A 90 14.19 17.47 1.21
C HIS A 90 14.55 16.04 1.68
N ASP A 91 15.15 15.88 2.87
CA ASP A 91 15.56 14.56 3.35
C ASP A 91 14.36 13.69 3.77
N GLU A 92 13.38 14.27 4.47
CA GLU A 92 12.16 13.56 4.88
C GLU A 92 11.28 13.20 3.68
N THR A 93 11.20 14.10 2.69
CA THR A 93 10.49 13.89 1.42
C THR A 93 11.12 12.75 0.62
N GLY A 94 12.44 12.71 0.52
CA GLY A 94 13.18 11.65 -0.17
C GLY A 94 12.96 10.29 0.48
N GLN A 95 13.09 10.18 1.81
CA GLN A 95 12.86 8.91 2.51
C GLN A 95 11.39 8.47 2.44
N PHE A 96 10.45 9.41 2.56
CA PHE A 96 9.02 9.11 2.46
C PHE A 96 8.62 8.62 1.06
N ALA A 97 9.14 9.27 0.01
CA ALA A 97 8.97 8.83 -1.37
C ALA A 97 9.61 7.46 -1.62
N PHE A 98 10.82 7.22 -1.10
CA PHE A 98 11.50 5.93 -1.21
C PHE A 98 10.66 4.80 -0.61
N ASN A 99 10.17 4.99 0.62
CA ASN A 99 9.31 3.99 1.28
C ASN A 99 8.00 3.78 0.49
N THR A 100 7.43 4.85 -0.05
CA THR A 100 6.21 4.76 -0.89
C THR A 100 6.47 3.96 -2.17
N LEU A 101 7.63 4.14 -2.80
CA LEU A 101 8.05 3.36 -3.96
C LEU A 101 8.23 1.86 -3.62
N VAL A 102 8.78 1.54 -2.44
CA VAL A 102 8.84 0.15 -1.94
C VAL A 102 7.44 -0.46 -1.83
N TYR A 103 6.47 0.27 -1.26
CA TYR A 103 5.09 -0.23 -1.14
C TYR A 103 4.36 -0.33 -2.49
N LEU A 104 4.65 0.56 -3.45
CA LEU A 104 4.16 0.45 -4.81
C LEU A 104 4.64 -0.84 -5.48
N ASN A 105 5.95 -1.09 -5.43
CA ASN A 105 6.54 -2.33 -5.97
C ASN A 105 5.96 -3.56 -5.26
N LEU A 106 5.74 -3.48 -3.94
CA LEU A 106 5.12 -4.55 -3.17
C LEU A 106 3.69 -4.83 -3.64
N ALA A 107 2.89 -3.78 -3.88
CA ALA A 107 1.52 -3.91 -4.36
C ALA A 107 1.48 -4.57 -5.75
N MET A 108 2.35 -4.14 -6.67
CA MET A 108 2.48 -4.74 -8.00
C MET A 108 2.83 -6.23 -7.90
N LYS A 109 3.77 -6.57 -7.02
CA LYS A 109 4.20 -7.96 -6.83
C LYS A 109 3.09 -8.80 -6.19
N LEU A 110 2.52 -8.36 -5.07
CA LEU A 110 1.40 -9.06 -4.41
C LEU A 110 0.21 -9.24 -5.34
N HIS A 111 -0.12 -8.26 -6.17
CA HIS A 111 -1.23 -8.39 -7.11
C HIS A 111 -1.13 -9.60 -8.05
N GLN A 112 0.09 -10.01 -8.42
CA GLN A 112 0.33 -11.20 -9.24
C GLN A 112 0.01 -12.49 -8.47
N TYR A 113 0.27 -12.51 -7.15
CA TYR A 113 0.08 -13.67 -6.26
C TYR A 113 -1.22 -13.64 -5.46
N ASP A 114 -1.98 -12.55 -5.54
CA ASP A 114 -3.23 -12.38 -4.80
C ASP A 114 -4.22 -13.50 -5.11
N SER A 115 -4.90 -13.98 -4.08
CA SER A 115 -6.06 -14.86 -4.24
C SER A 115 -7.16 -14.17 -5.07
N GLU A 116 -8.01 -14.97 -5.70
CA GLU A 116 -9.15 -14.45 -6.48
C GLU A 116 -10.06 -13.52 -5.66
N THR A 117 -10.22 -13.80 -4.37
CA THR A 117 -10.98 -12.94 -3.45
C THR A 117 -10.36 -11.56 -3.32
N VAL A 118 -9.03 -11.48 -3.15
CA VAL A 118 -8.33 -10.20 -3.05
C VAL A 118 -8.38 -9.47 -4.38
N LYS A 119 -8.17 -10.16 -5.50
CA LYS A 119 -8.29 -9.56 -6.85
C LYS A 119 -9.66 -8.94 -7.09
N LYS A 120 -10.75 -9.65 -6.74
CA LYS A 120 -12.13 -9.12 -6.82
C LYS A 120 -12.35 -7.92 -5.90
N LEU A 121 -11.82 -7.97 -4.68
CA LEU A 121 -11.91 -6.84 -3.76
C LEU A 121 -11.17 -5.62 -4.32
N THR A 122 -9.96 -5.80 -4.83
CA THR A 122 -9.17 -4.76 -5.48
C THR A 122 -9.92 -4.14 -6.64
N ALA A 123 -10.44 -4.95 -7.58
CA ALA A 123 -11.23 -4.46 -8.70
C ALA A 123 -12.52 -3.72 -8.26
N SER A 124 -13.09 -4.07 -7.10
CA SER A 124 -14.27 -3.38 -6.56
C SER A 124 -13.94 -2.05 -5.91
N LEU A 125 -12.79 -1.95 -5.22
CA LEU A 125 -12.41 -0.76 -4.45
C LEU A 125 -11.72 0.31 -5.31
N ILE A 126 -11.02 -0.11 -6.36
CA ILE A 126 -10.16 0.72 -7.21
C ILE A 126 -10.17 0.23 -8.68
N PRO A 127 -11.34 0.21 -9.35
CA PRO A 127 -11.54 -0.42 -10.67
C PRO A 127 -10.63 0.09 -11.80
N ASP A 128 -10.14 1.33 -11.71
CA ASP A 128 -9.35 1.97 -12.79
C ASP A 128 -7.83 1.93 -12.56
N GLN A 129 -7.38 1.34 -11.45
CA GLN A 129 -6.00 1.45 -10.96
C GLN A 129 -5.21 0.14 -11.10
N LEU A 130 -5.66 -0.76 -11.98
CA LEU A 130 -5.11 -2.11 -12.14
C LEU A 130 -4.40 -2.36 -13.47
N ASN A 131 -4.29 -1.34 -14.33
CA ASN A 131 -3.54 -1.45 -15.58
C ASN A 131 -2.06 -1.07 -15.38
N ASN A 132 -1.17 -1.61 -16.22
CA ASN A 132 0.26 -1.37 -16.13
C ASN A 132 0.63 0.12 -16.29
N ASP A 133 -0.12 0.88 -17.08
CA ASP A 133 0.14 2.30 -17.31
C ASP A 133 -0.04 3.12 -16.03
N TYR A 134 -1.06 2.80 -15.24
CA TYR A 134 -1.28 3.41 -13.93
C TYR A 134 -0.10 3.16 -12.99
N TRP A 135 0.34 1.91 -12.85
CA TRP A 135 1.46 1.56 -11.98
C TRP A 135 2.77 2.24 -12.41
N ASN A 136 3.04 2.26 -13.72
CA ASN A 136 4.22 2.92 -14.27
C ASN A 136 4.18 4.43 -14.07
N ALA A 137 3.01 5.07 -14.22
CA ALA A 137 2.84 6.49 -13.94
C ALA A 137 3.14 6.81 -12.47
N LYS A 138 2.57 6.04 -11.53
CA LYS A 138 2.84 6.19 -10.08
C LYS A 138 4.33 6.05 -9.76
N LYS A 139 4.99 5.05 -10.34
CA LYS A 139 6.43 4.84 -10.15
C LYS A 139 7.23 6.05 -10.61
N HIS A 140 6.93 6.56 -11.80
CA HIS A 140 7.59 7.74 -12.37
C HIS A 140 7.38 8.98 -11.49
N ASP A 141 6.15 9.22 -11.03
CA ASP A 141 5.82 10.38 -10.20
C ASP A 141 6.53 10.33 -8.84
N LEU A 142 6.59 9.16 -8.18
CA LEU A 142 7.31 8.99 -6.92
C LEU A 142 8.82 9.22 -7.07
N ILE A 143 9.43 8.74 -8.16
CA ILE A 143 10.86 8.96 -8.44
C ILE A 143 11.14 10.45 -8.57
N LYS A 144 10.27 11.18 -9.28
CA LYS A 144 10.39 12.63 -9.47
C LYS A 144 10.17 13.39 -8.16
N LEU A 145 9.07 13.12 -7.45
CA LEU A 145 8.71 13.80 -6.20
C LEU A 145 9.75 13.59 -5.10
N GLY A 146 10.36 12.41 -5.03
CA GLY A 146 11.37 12.06 -4.04
C GLY A 146 12.82 12.31 -4.46
N ASN A 147 13.07 12.80 -5.68
CA ASN A 147 14.40 12.89 -6.27
C ASN A 147 15.20 11.56 -6.17
N LEU A 148 14.56 10.44 -6.54
CA LEU A 148 15.06 9.08 -6.30
C LEU A 148 15.86 8.49 -7.48
N TYR A 149 16.37 9.32 -8.39
CA TYR A 149 17.08 8.84 -9.58
C TYR A 149 18.27 7.93 -9.20
N GLY A 150 18.24 6.68 -9.68
CA GLY A 150 19.27 5.67 -9.40
C GLY A 150 19.02 4.83 -8.14
N ARG A 151 17.93 5.09 -7.39
CA ARG A 151 17.55 4.34 -6.18
C ARG A 151 16.47 3.29 -6.42
N GLU A 152 16.03 3.10 -7.66
CA GLU A 152 14.99 2.14 -8.02
C GLU A 152 15.40 0.70 -7.70
N THR A 153 16.65 0.34 -7.99
CA THR A 153 17.22 -0.98 -7.69
C THR A 153 17.28 -1.24 -6.19
N GLU A 154 17.56 -0.21 -5.40
CA GLU A 154 17.55 -0.29 -3.93
C GLU A 154 16.12 -0.51 -3.41
N ALA A 155 15.15 0.27 -3.90
CA ALA A 155 13.74 0.12 -3.54
C ALA A 155 13.19 -1.27 -3.93
N GLU A 156 13.60 -1.79 -5.09
CA GLU A 156 13.26 -3.14 -5.54
C GLU A 156 13.87 -4.21 -4.62
N LYS A 157 15.12 -4.06 -4.19
CA LYS A 157 15.75 -4.98 -3.24
C LYS A 157 14.99 -5.02 -1.90
N VAL A 158 14.67 -3.86 -1.32
CA VAL A 158 13.91 -3.76 -0.07
C VAL A 158 12.50 -4.35 -0.24
N CYS A 159 11.84 -4.09 -1.37
CA CYS A 159 10.56 -4.70 -1.71
C CYS A 159 10.65 -6.24 -1.72
N ASN A 160 11.69 -6.81 -2.33
CA ASN A 160 11.88 -8.26 -2.39
C ASN A 160 12.09 -8.88 -1.00
N GLU A 161 12.86 -8.23 -0.14
CA GLU A 161 13.04 -8.64 1.27
C GLU A 161 11.71 -8.62 2.03
N LEU A 162 10.93 -7.53 1.88
CA LEU A 162 9.62 -7.40 2.50
C LEU A 162 8.65 -8.47 1.99
N PHE A 163 8.57 -8.66 0.67
CA PHE A 163 7.74 -9.69 0.03
C PHE A 163 8.05 -11.08 0.58
N ASN A 164 9.33 -11.45 0.69
CA ASN A 164 9.74 -12.76 1.22
C ASN A 164 9.37 -12.93 2.71
N SER A 165 9.26 -11.84 3.47
CA SER A 165 8.86 -11.88 4.88
C SER A 165 7.36 -12.00 5.11
N ILE A 166 6.53 -11.51 4.18
CA ILE A 166 5.06 -11.59 4.24
C ILE A 166 4.52 -12.85 3.55
N CYS A 167 5.27 -13.34 2.57
CA CYS A 167 5.01 -14.61 1.90
C CYS A 167 6.21 -15.53 2.16
N PRO A 168 6.36 -16.08 3.39
CA PRO A 168 7.50 -16.94 3.73
C PRO A 168 7.50 -18.23 2.90
N GLN A 169 8.12 -18.11 1.72
CA GLN A 169 8.68 -19.07 0.77
C GLN A 169 7.83 -20.21 0.22
N ASN A 170 8.27 -20.70 -0.95
CA ASN A 170 8.23 -22.07 -1.47
C ASN A 170 8.31 -23.18 -0.38
N SER A 171 7.32 -23.27 0.49
CA SER A 171 7.23 -24.27 1.56
C SER A 171 5.82 -24.86 1.58
N ILE A 172 5.38 -25.36 0.41
CA ILE A 172 4.94 -26.75 0.21
C ILE A 172 5.18 -27.06 -1.27
N HIS A 173 6.03 -28.05 -1.50
CA HIS A 173 6.23 -28.75 -2.76
C HIS A 173 4.91 -29.13 -3.44
N VAL A 174 4.86 -28.98 -4.76
CA VAL A 174 4.62 -30.18 -5.57
C VAL A 174 5.88 -30.46 -6.37
N LYS A 175 6.68 -31.37 -5.80
CA LYS A 175 7.62 -32.21 -6.51
C LYS A 175 6.89 -32.81 -7.71
N SER A 176 7.44 -32.61 -8.91
CA SER A 176 7.48 -33.56 -10.02
C SER A 176 6.54 -34.77 -9.92
N HIS A 177 5.61 -34.91 -10.88
CA HIS A 177 5.52 -36.17 -11.61
C HIS A 177 5.55 -35.90 -13.12
N PRO A 178 6.46 -36.55 -13.85
CA PRO A 178 6.36 -36.67 -15.30
C PRO A 178 5.32 -37.74 -15.65
N LEU A 179 4.48 -37.45 -16.64
CA LEU A 179 4.11 -38.27 -17.80
C LEU A 179 2.98 -37.56 -18.54
#